data_AF-A0A1S3RRY6-F1
#
_entry.id   AF-A0A1S3RRY6-F1
#
_cell.length_a   1.000
_cell.length_b   1.000
_cell.length_c   1.000
_cell.angle_alpha   90.00
_cell.angle_beta   90.00
_cell.angle_gamma   90.00
#
_symmetry.space_group_name_H-M   'P 1'
#
loop_
_entity.id
_entity.type
_entity.pdbx_description
1 polymer ?
#
loop_
_entity_poly.entity_id
_entity_poly.type
_entity_poly.pdbx_seq_one_letter_code
_entity_poly.pdbx_strand_id
1 'polypeptide(L)'
;MVLDKCKMRHTNSRQTEKTTRWYFGSYLLNVCLMGSSSSSSRLFGTLAQTLNSAPLAQQDYDPEHQDSDQDPEGLEQADPDQLLKECEEILQNRPARPHRDLVYPADPKHQHQYRNNEQQQTPSIRVMTWNILAQALGEGKDGFVQCPLDALNWAERKYLILEEILTYRPDILCLQEVDHYYDTFQPILASLGYHSTFLPKPWSPCLDVASNNGPDGCALFYRRARFSLLHTSHLRLSAMMLPTNQVAIVQTLRCRETGQRLCVAVTHLKARSGWERLRGAQGADLLQSLKAITSRAAGSDPASRGPGGGSGTEGVPLIVCGDFNAEPSEDVYRRFMSSPLGLDSAYKLLSADGQTEPAYTTWKIRPSGESCSTLDYIWYSHGAFTVDTLLDIPTEEQIGPDRLPSYHYPSDHLSLLCDVSFREPRDQPHRLM
;
A
#
# COMPACT_ATOMS: atom_id res chain seq x y z
N MET A 1 -65.64 -28.08 22.92
CA MET A 1 -65.51 -29.22 23.83
C MET A 1 -64.06 -29.71 23.78
N VAL A 2 -63.35 -29.58 24.91
CA VAL A 2 -62.30 -30.47 25.48
C VAL A 2 -61.08 -30.76 24.56
N LEU A 3 -59.87 -30.22 24.72
CA LEU A 3 -58.88 -30.11 25.83
C LEU A 3 -58.49 -31.45 26.50
N ASP A 4 -57.28 -31.94 26.20
CA ASP A 4 -56.42 -32.76 27.09
C ASP A 4 -54.96 -32.53 26.66
N LYS A 5 -54.05 -31.88 27.41
CA LYS A 5 -53.42 -32.09 28.74
C LYS A 5 -52.59 -33.38 28.90
N CYS A 6 -51.26 -33.23 28.89
CA CYS A 6 -50.30 -33.79 29.87
C CYS A 6 -48.86 -33.53 29.37
N LYS A 7 -47.81 -33.24 30.15
CA LYS A 7 -47.61 -32.71 31.50
C LYS A 7 -46.08 -32.50 31.59
N MET A 8 -45.63 -31.34 32.08
CA MET A 8 -44.22 -31.11 32.40
C MET A 8 -43.73 -32.09 33.48
N ARG A 9 -42.47 -32.54 33.38
CA ARG A 9 -41.66 -32.93 34.53
C ARG A 9 -40.39 -32.10 34.54
N HIS A 10 -40.30 -31.24 35.55
CA HIS A 10 -39.05 -30.65 36.01
C HIS A 10 -38.23 -31.73 36.73
N THR A 11 -36.96 -31.86 36.36
CA THR A 11 -35.93 -32.38 37.26
C THR A 11 -34.79 -31.37 37.31
N ASN A 12 -34.52 -30.93 38.52
CA ASN A 12 -33.54 -29.94 38.92
C ASN A 12 -32.22 -30.68 39.21
N SER A 13 -31.12 -30.34 38.55
CA SER A 13 -29.78 -30.73 39.01
C SER A 13 -28.80 -29.58 38.79
N ARG A 14 -28.29 -29.06 39.92
CA ARG A 14 -27.21 -28.08 40.04
C ARG A 14 -25.86 -28.67 39.62
N GLN A 15 -24.91 -27.74 39.39
CA GLN A 15 -23.44 -27.88 39.36
C GLN A 15 -22.88 -28.52 38.07
N THR A 16 -21.86 -27.99 37.38
CA THR A 16 -20.79 -27.02 37.69
C THR A 16 -20.30 -26.38 36.38
N GLU A 17 -20.05 -25.08 36.37
CA GLU A 17 -19.22 -24.43 35.34
C GLU A 17 -17.80 -25.02 35.38
N LYS A 18 -17.35 -25.60 34.27
CA LYS A 18 -15.94 -25.94 34.05
C LYS A 18 -15.36 -24.92 33.09
N THR A 19 -14.53 -24.04 33.66
CA THR A 19 -13.57 -23.20 32.96
C THR A 19 -12.52 -24.10 32.31
N THR A 20 -12.51 -24.15 30.98
CA THR A 20 -11.46 -24.86 30.23
C THR A 20 -10.22 -23.96 30.18
N ARG A 21 -9.27 -24.24 31.07
CA ARG A 21 -7.94 -23.61 31.10
C ARG A 21 -7.04 -24.38 30.13
N TRP A 22 -6.60 -23.74 29.04
CA TRP A 22 -5.64 -24.31 28.12
C TRP A 22 -4.26 -24.37 28.78
N TYR A 23 -3.74 -25.58 28.99
CA TYR A 23 -2.35 -25.81 29.36
C TYR A 23 -1.54 -25.96 28.07
N PHE A 24 -0.71 -24.97 27.74
CA PHE A 24 0.35 -25.14 26.76
C PHE A 24 1.52 -25.85 27.45
N GLY A 25 1.70 -27.14 27.13
CA GLY A 25 2.90 -27.88 27.46
C GLY A 25 4.04 -27.46 26.54
N SER A 26 5.15 -26.99 27.12
CA SER A 26 6.39 -26.71 26.41
C SER A 26 7.04 -28.02 25.96
N TYR A 27 6.90 -28.37 24.68
CA TYR A 27 7.76 -29.36 24.05
C TYR A 27 8.91 -28.63 23.35
N LEU A 28 10.07 -28.61 23.99
CA LEU A 28 11.35 -28.27 23.36
C LEU A 28 11.69 -29.39 22.36
N LEU A 29 11.45 -29.13 21.07
CA LEU A 29 12.01 -29.95 20.00
C LEU A 29 13.44 -29.49 19.74
N ASN A 30 14.38 -30.35 20.15
CA ASN A 30 15.79 -30.27 19.74
C ASN A 30 15.87 -30.42 18.21
N VAL A 31 16.27 -29.35 17.51
CA VAL A 31 16.64 -29.43 16.10
C VAL A 31 18.03 -30.06 16.02
N CYS A 32 18.08 -31.25 15.43
CA CYS A 32 19.30 -32.00 15.23
C CYS A 32 20.10 -31.39 14.06
N LEU A 33 21.34 -30.97 14.32
CA LEU A 33 22.32 -30.54 13.33
C LEU A 33 23.00 -31.76 12.70
N MET A 34 22.63 -32.13 11.48
CA MET A 34 23.42 -32.96 10.55
C MET A 34 22.98 -32.60 9.12
N GLY A 35 23.84 -32.34 8.13
CA GLY A 35 25.28 -32.26 8.03
C GLY A 35 25.61 -31.49 6.76
N SER A 36 26.67 -30.69 6.81
CA SER A 36 27.16 -29.86 5.71
C SER A 36 27.88 -30.68 4.65
N SER A 37 27.52 -30.49 3.38
CA SER A 37 28.36 -30.84 2.23
C SER A 37 28.53 -29.62 1.31
N SER A 38 29.64 -28.91 1.59
CA SER A 38 30.56 -28.20 0.68
C SER A 38 30.05 -27.27 -0.44
N SER A 39 30.45 -26.00 -0.29
CA SER A 39 30.87 -25.04 -1.31
C SER A 39 29.83 -24.05 -1.88
N SER A 40 29.40 -23.08 -1.06
CA SER A 40 29.16 -21.70 -1.53
C SER A 40 29.09 -20.67 -0.39
N SER A 41 29.88 -20.85 0.67
CA SER A 41 29.94 -19.89 1.78
C SER A 41 30.92 -18.76 1.45
N ARG A 42 30.41 -17.58 1.06
CA ARG A 42 30.96 -16.21 1.32
C ARG A 42 30.46 -15.18 0.28
N LEU A 43 29.16 -14.89 0.25
CA LEU A 43 28.60 -13.61 -0.29
C LEU A 43 27.22 -13.37 0.34
N PHE A 44 27.17 -13.18 1.66
CA PHE A 44 25.92 -12.83 2.36
C PHE A 44 26.17 -11.51 3.10
N GLY A 45 25.88 -10.41 2.40
CA GLY A 45 26.09 -9.02 2.82
C GLY A 45 24.98 -8.48 3.73
N THR A 46 24.71 -7.19 3.61
CA THR A 46 23.85 -6.40 4.50
C THR A 46 22.43 -6.98 4.57
N LEU A 47 21.88 -7.49 3.47
CA LEU A 47 20.56 -8.15 3.45
C LEU A 47 20.49 -9.38 4.36
N ALA A 48 21.54 -10.20 4.39
CA ALA A 48 21.57 -11.39 5.24
C ALA A 48 21.73 -11.04 6.72
N GLN A 49 22.39 -9.93 7.05
CA GLN A 49 22.45 -9.42 8.42
C GLN A 49 21.09 -8.89 8.88
N THR A 50 20.41 -8.13 8.03
CA THR A 50 19.06 -7.62 8.32
C THR A 50 18.02 -8.75 8.43
N LEU A 51 18.08 -9.75 7.54
CA LEU A 51 17.16 -10.91 7.56
C LEU A 51 17.46 -11.94 8.66
N ASN A 52 18.71 -12.02 9.16
CA ASN A 52 19.09 -12.89 10.28
C ASN A 52 18.99 -12.18 11.65
N SER A 53 18.60 -10.90 11.67
CA SER A 53 18.24 -10.21 12.91
C SER A 53 17.04 -10.92 13.51
N ALA A 54 17.11 -11.35 14.77
CA ALA A 54 16.05 -12.15 15.39
C ALA A 54 14.68 -11.48 15.22
N PRO A 55 13.62 -12.20 14.83
CA PRO A 55 12.29 -11.62 14.78
C PRO A 55 11.95 -11.10 16.17
N LEU A 56 11.54 -9.82 16.24
CA LEU A 56 10.87 -9.31 17.44
C LEU A 56 9.71 -10.27 17.70
N ALA A 57 9.75 -10.93 18.86
CA ALA A 57 8.75 -11.92 19.23
C ALA A 57 7.35 -11.35 19.00
N GLN A 58 6.43 -12.15 18.44
CA GLN A 58 5.01 -11.81 18.30
C GLN A 58 4.50 -11.29 19.65
N GLN A 59 4.52 -9.97 19.83
CA GLN A 59 3.78 -9.31 20.87
C GLN A 59 2.33 -9.30 20.38
N ASP A 60 1.41 -9.72 21.25
CA ASP A 60 -0.02 -9.69 20.99
C ASP A 60 -0.40 -8.37 20.31
N TYR A 61 -1.03 -8.46 19.12
CA TYR A 61 -1.41 -7.32 18.30
C TYR A 61 -2.41 -6.44 19.06
N ASP A 62 -1.90 -5.40 19.72
CA ASP A 62 -2.68 -4.30 20.27
C ASP A 62 -2.50 -3.07 19.36
N PRO A 63 -3.50 -2.74 18.52
CA PRO A 63 -3.39 -1.64 17.55
C PRO A 63 -3.25 -0.26 18.19
N GLU A 64 -3.38 -0.11 19.51
CA GLU A 64 -3.29 1.19 20.19
C GLU A 64 -1.90 1.50 20.80
N HIS A 65 -0.93 0.57 20.77
CA HIS A 65 0.28 0.70 21.62
C HIS A 65 1.68 0.67 20.95
N GLN A 66 1.81 0.81 19.62
CA GLN A 66 3.14 0.85 18.98
C GLN A 66 3.41 1.97 17.95
N ASP A 67 2.53 2.96 17.78
CA ASP A 67 2.73 4.07 16.82
C ASP A 67 3.57 5.25 17.39
N SER A 68 4.48 5.00 18.33
CA SER A 68 5.42 6.04 18.75
C SER A 68 6.51 6.20 17.70
N ASP A 69 6.63 7.40 17.11
CA ASP A 69 7.68 7.82 16.16
C ASP A 69 9.07 7.92 16.87
N GLN A 70 9.44 6.91 17.65
CA GLN A 70 10.77 6.80 18.25
C GLN A 70 11.72 6.35 17.15
N ASP A 71 12.47 7.31 16.61
CA ASP A 71 13.66 7.01 15.83
C ASP A 71 14.56 6.08 16.66
N PRO A 72 14.93 4.89 16.15
CA PRO A 72 15.96 4.10 16.81
C PRO A 72 17.28 4.88 16.69
N GLU A 73 17.57 5.68 17.73
CA GLU A 73 18.81 6.45 17.81
C GLU A 73 20.01 5.50 17.70
N GLY A 74 20.85 5.73 16.69
CA GLY A 74 22.17 5.09 16.58
C GLY A 74 22.27 3.81 15.76
N LEU A 75 21.25 3.40 14.99
CA LEU A 75 21.42 2.38 13.96
C LEU A 75 22.01 3.00 12.69
N GLU A 76 23.11 2.42 12.21
CA GLU A 76 23.72 2.79 10.93
C GLU A 76 22.73 2.45 9.79
N GLN A 77 22.30 3.47 9.05
CA GLN A 77 21.35 3.30 7.96
C GLN A 77 22.02 2.51 6.83
N ALA A 78 21.35 1.47 6.34
CA ALA A 78 21.86 0.68 5.22
C ALA A 78 21.97 1.55 3.96
N ASP A 79 23.01 1.31 3.17
CA ASP A 79 23.20 1.96 1.88
C ASP A 79 22.25 1.36 0.83
N PRO A 80 21.28 2.14 0.30
CA PRO A 80 20.34 1.65 -0.71
C PRO A 80 21.03 1.22 -2.01
N ASP A 81 22.16 1.83 -2.38
CA ASP A 81 22.88 1.47 -3.61
C ASP A 81 23.56 0.11 -3.46
N GLN A 82 24.10 -0.17 -2.26
CA GLN A 82 24.65 -1.48 -1.93
C GLN A 82 23.55 -2.55 -1.94
N LEU A 83 22.39 -2.30 -1.30
CA LEU A 83 21.29 -3.27 -1.29
C LEU A 83 20.72 -3.52 -2.68
N LEU A 84 20.63 -2.49 -3.53
CA LEU A 84 20.20 -2.63 -4.92
C LEU A 84 21.14 -3.55 -5.68
N LYS A 85 22.45 -3.31 -5.55
CA LYS A 85 23.47 -4.15 -6.16
C LYS A 85 23.41 -5.60 -5.66
N GLU A 86 23.18 -5.82 -4.36
CA GLU A 86 22.98 -7.18 -3.81
C GLU A 86 21.75 -7.86 -4.44
N CYS A 87 20.65 -7.13 -4.68
CA CYS A 87 19.48 -7.66 -5.39
C CYS A 87 19.84 -8.02 -6.84
N GLU A 88 20.50 -7.13 -7.57
CA GLU A 88 20.95 -7.34 -8.96
C GLU A 88 21.88 -8.56 -9.09
N GLU A 89 22.79 -8.75 -8.14
CA GLU A 89 23.71 -9.90 -8.10
C GLU A 89 22.97 -11.23 -7.88
N ILE A 90 21.96 -11.24 -6.99
CA ILE A 90 21.11 -12.42 -6.76
C ILE A 90 20.27 -12.72 -8.01
N LEU A 91 19.78 -11.68 -8.67
CA LEU A 91 18.92 -11.77 -9.85
C LEU A 91 19.70 -11.87 -11.17
N GLN A 92 21.03 -11.97 -11.15
CA GLN A 92 21.87 -11.94 -12.37
C GLN A 92 21.51 -13.00 -13.44
N ASN A 93 20.88 -14.11 -13.04
CA ASN A 93 20.44 -15.18 -13.94
C ASN A 93 18.98 -15.03 -14.40
N ARG A 94 18.28 -14.00 -13.92
CA ARG A 94 16.94 -13.63 -14.35
C ARG A 94 17.04 -12.56 -15.44
N PRO A 95 16.06 -12.51 -16.35
CA PRO A 95 16.03 -11.44 -17.32
C PRO A 95 15.71 -10.10 -16.62
N ALA A 96 16.25 -9.01 -17.15
CA ALA A 96 16.01 -7.69 -16.58
C ALA A 96 14.52 -7.32 -16.61
N ARG A 97 14.07 -6.61 -15.57
CA ARG A 97 12.73 -6.01 -15.53
C ARG A 97 12.54 -5.02 -16.69
N PRO A 98 11.28 -4.78 -17.13
CA PRO A 98 11.02 -3.78 -18.16
C PRO A 98 11.54 -2.41 -17.72
N HIS A 99 12.33 -1.78 -18.59
CA HIS A 99 12.77 -0.41 -18.35
C HIS A 99 11.57 0.53 -18.48
N ARG A 100 11.44 1.45 -17.52
CA ARG A 100 10.33 2.39 -17.40
C ARG A 100 10.88 3.77 -17.04
N ASP A 101 10.44 4.77 -17.80
CA ASP A 101 10.92 6.14 -17.70
C ASP A 101 10.00 6.99 -16.82
N LEU A 102 10.60 7.94 -16.09
CA LEU A 102 9.85 9.04 -15.52
C LEU A 102 9.54 10.05 -16.62
N VAL A 103 8.26 10.17 -16.95
CA VAL A 103 7.74 11.04 -18.00
C VAL A 103 6.95 12.20 -17.41
N TYR A 104 6.88 13.29 -18.16
CA TYR A 104 6.04 14.43 -17.80
C TYR A 104 4.57 14.19 -18.18
N PRO A 105 3.61 14.84 -17.50
CA PRO A 105 2.24 14.92 -17.97
C PRO A 105 2.16 15.28 -19.46
N ALA A 106 1.33 14.56 -20.22
CA ALA A 106 1.23 14.73 -21.66
C ALA A 106 0.47 16.03 -22.06
N ASP A 107 -0.43 16.51 -21.20
CA ASP A 107 -1.15 17.77 -21.41
C ASP A 107 -0.19 18.99 -21.28
N PRO A 108 -0.07 19.84 -22.32
CA PRO A 108 0.78 21.03 -22.29
C PRO A 108 0.55 21.96 -21.09
N LYS A 109 -0.69 22.06 -20.60
CA LYS A 109 -0.99 22.92 -19.43
C LYS A 109 -0.26 22.48 -18.18
N HIS A 110 -0.14 21.17 -17.98
CA HIS A 110 0.55 20.59 -16.85
C HIS A 110 2.08 20.71 -16.99
N GLN A 111 2.60 20.56 -18.21
CA GLN A 111 4.03 20.79 -18.50
C GLN A 111 4.48 22.21 -18.18
N HIS A 112 3.65 23.22 -18.45
CA HIS A 112 3.93 24.61 -18.07
C HIS A 112 3.98 24.82 -16.56
N GLN A 113 3.08 24.18 -15.80
CA GLN A 113 3.08 24.27 -14.33
C GLN A 113 4.34 23.64 -13.73
N TYR A 114 4.74 22.46 -14.21
CA TYR A 114 5.97 21.81 -13.77
C TYR A 114 7.21 22.67 -14.01
N ARG A 115 7.35 23.25 -15.21
CA ARG A 115 8.49 24.14 -15.52
C ARG A 115 8.61 25.33 -14.57
N ASN A 116 7.48 25.82 -14.04
CA ASN A 116 7.50 26.88 -13.04
C ASN A 116 7.98 26.34 -11.68
N ASN A 117 7.51 25.16 -11.28
CA ASN A 117 7.95 24.48 -10.05
C ASN A 117 9.46 24.18 -10.05
N GLU A 118 10.01 23.70 -11.18
CA GLU A 118 11.47 23.50 -11.33
C GLU A 118 12.25 24.79 -11.15
N GLN A 119 11.77 25.89 -11.73
CA GLN A 119 12.41 27.21 -11.58
C GLN A 119 12.34 27.71 -10.14
N GLN A 120 11.28 27.35 -9.41
CA GLN A 120 11.05 27.72 -8.01
C GLN A 120 11.70 26.75 -7.01
N GLN A 121 12.28 25.63 -7.48
CA GLN A 121 12.88 24.58 -6.66
C GLN A 121 11.91 24.04 -5.59
N THR A 122 10.62 23.92 -5.91
CA THR A 122 9.65 23.34 -4.97
C THR A 122 9.98 21.86 -4.74
N PRO A 123 10.19 21.41 -3.49
CA PRO A 123 10.60 20.04 -3.23
C PRO A 123 9.47 19.07 -3.54
N SER A 124 9.71 18.14 -4.47
CA SER A 124 8.76 17.12 -4.85
C SER A 124 8.70 15.98 -3.84
N ILE A 125 7.57 15.28 -3.84
CA ILE A 125 7.27 14.12 -3.02
C ILE A 125 7.01 12.96 -3.97
N ARG A 126 7.86 11.94 -3.91
CA ARG A 126 7.69 10.72 -4.70
C ARG A 126 6.74 9.76 -4.01
N VAL A 127 5.63 9.45 -4.65
CA VAL A 127 4.61 8.53 -4.14
C VAL A 127 4.54 7.29 -5.04
N MET A 128 4.63 6.11 -4.44
CA MET A 128 4.47 4.83 -5.13
C MET A 128 3.29 4.05 -4.54
N THR A 129 2.44 3.47 -5.38
CA THR A 129 1.45 2.47 -4.99
C THR A 129 1.66 1.18 -5.74
N TRP A 130 1.52 0.05 -5.05
CA TRP A 130 1.71 -1.25 -5.69
C TRP A 130 0.97 -2.37 -4.95
N ASN A 131 0.10 -3.09 -5.65
CA ASN A 131 -0.31 -4.43 -5.24
C ASN A 131 0.86 -5.37 -5.55
N ILE A 132 1.53 -5.87 -4.51
CA ILE A 132 2.75 -6.67 -4.67
C ILE A 132 2.48 -8.16 -4.88
N LEU A 133 1.20 -8.56 -4.97
CA LEU A 133 0.73 -9.94 -4.99
C LEU A 133 1.15 -10.69 -3.71
N ALA A 134 0.21 -11.16 -2.90
CA ALA A 134 0.58 -11.94 -1.71
C ALA A 134 1.22 -13.27 -2.12
N GLN A 135 2.29 -13.69 -1.44
CA GLN A 135 3.00 -14.94 -1.78
C GLN A 135 2.05 -16.14 -1.73
N ALA A 136 1.27 -16.23 -0.65
CA ALA A 136 0.31 -17.31 -0.46
C ALA A 136 -0.75 -17.33 -1.59
N LEU A 137 -1.19 -16.17 -2.08
CA LEU A 137 -2.18 -16.11 -3.15
C LEU A 137 -1.58 -16.48 -4.50
N GLY A 138 -0.38 -16.00 -4.80
CA GLY A 138 0.33 -16.31 -6.04
C GLY A 138 0.54 -17.80 -6.25
N GLU A 139 1.02 -18.51 -5.22
CA GLU A 139 1.25 -19.96 -5.30
C GLU A 139 -0.04 -20.78 -5.16
N GLY A 140 -0.99 -20.34 -4.33
CA GLY A 140 -2.08 -21.20 -3.86
C GLY A 140 -3.45 -20.96 -4.48
N LYS A 141 -3.76 -19.75 -4.93
CA LYS A 141 -5.14 -19.36 -5.30
C LYS A 141 -5.27 -18.71 -6.66
N ASP A 142 -4.23 -18.03 -7.12
CA ASP A 142 -4.37 -17.12 -8.24
C ASP A 142 -4.35 -17.80 -9.60
N GLY A 143 -3.62 -18.92 -9.70
CA GLY A 143 -3.65 -19.80 -10.87
C GLY A 143 -3.11 -19.14 -12.13
N PHE A 144 -1.96 -18.47 -12.07
CA PHE A 144 -1.32 -17.85 -13.24
C PHE A 144 -0.88 -18.92 -14.25
N VAL A 145 -1.71 -19.21 -15.25
CA VAL A 145 -1.54 -20.40 -16.11
C VAL A 145 -0.39 -20.30 -17.12
N GLN A 146 0.09 -19.08 -17.40
CA GLN A 146 1.26 -18.84 -18.24
C GLN A 146 2.51 -18.43 -17.45
N CYS A 147 2.40 -18.27 -16.13
CA CYS A 147 3.56 -17.93 -15.31
C CYS A 147 4.32 -19.20 -14.90
N PRO A 148 5.63 -19.29 -15.13
CA PRO A 148 6.45 -20.38 -14.59
C PRO A 148 6.38 -20.42 -13.06
N LEU A 149 6.16 -21.60 -12.48
CA LEU A 149 5.99 -21.75 -11.03
C LEU A 149 7.21 -21.28 -10.22
N ASP A 150 8.41 -21.41 -10.77
CA ASP A 150 9.64 -20.94 -10.14
C ASP A 150 9.78 -19.42 -10.18
N ALA A 151 9.12 -18.71 -11.11
CA ALA A 151 9.02 -17.25 -11.09
C ALA A 151 8.18 -16.72 -9.92
N LEU A 152 7.26 -17.55 -9.40
CA LEU A 152 6.42 -17.23 -8.24
C LEU A 152 7.14 -17.47 -6.91
N ASN A 153 8.31 -18.11 -6.90
CA ASN A 153 8.98 -18.50 -5.67
C ASN A 153 9.43 -17.29 -4.83
N TRP A 154 9.04 -17.27 -3.55
CA TRP A 154 9.38 -16.19 -2.63
C TRP A 154 10.89 -15.92 -2.51
N ALA A 155 11.71 -16.96 -2.63
CA ALA A 155 13.17 -16.86 -2.50
C ALA A 155 13.77 -15.82 -3.45
N GLU A 156 13.14 -15.59 -4.60
CA GLU A 156 13.59 -14.63 -5.61
C GLU A 156 12.62 -13.47 -5.79
N ARG A 157 11.30 -13.72 -5.71
CA ARG A 157 10.26 -12.70 -5.89
C ARG A 157 10.45 -11.50 -4.95
N LYS A 158 10.91 -11.73 -3.73
CA LYS A 158 11.23 -10.66 -2.77
C LYS A 158 12.32 -9.71 -3.28
N TYR A 159 13.33 -10.21 -3.98
CA TYR A 159 14.42 -9.39 -4.49
C TYR A 159 13.98 -8.57 -5.70
N LEU A 160 13.08 -9.10 -6.54
CA LEU A 160 12.46 -8.33 -7.61
C LEU A 160 11.60 -7.17 -7.05
N ILE A 161 10.85 -7.42 -5.97
CA ILE A 161 10.07 -6.37 -5.29
C ILE A 161 11.00 -5.31 -4.69
N LEU A 162 12.08 -5.73 -4.03
CA LEU A 162 13.06 -4.82 -3.44
C LEU A 162 13.81 -4.02 -4.52
N GLU A 163 14.21 -4.65 -5.62
CA GLU A 163 14.87 -3.99 -6.76
C GLU A 163 13.99 -2.86 -7.33
N GLU A 164 12.69 -3.10 -7.51
CA GLU A 164 11.73 -2.07 -7.96
C GLU A 164 11.69 -0.88 -6.98
N ILE A 165 11.54 -1.15 -5.68
CA ILE A 165 11.47 -0.10 -4.63
C ILE A 165 12.80 0.66 -4.54
N LEU A 166 13.93 -0.04 -4.56
CA LEU A 166 15.28 0.52 -4.44
C LEU A 166 15.70 1.30 -5.69
N THR A 167 15.19 0.93 -6.86
CA THR A 167 15.42 1.74 -8.07
C THR A 167 14.71 3.09 -7.92
N TYR A 168 13.41 3.08 -7.61
CA TYR A 168 12.62 4.31 -7.66
C TYR A 168 12.67 5.16 -6.39
N ARG A 169 13.07 4.59 -5.26
CA ARG A 169 13.36 5.32 -4.01
C ARG A 169 12.20 6.23 -3.56
N PRO A 170 10.96 5.71 -3.42
CA PRO A 170 9.81 6.55 -3.12
C PRO A 170 9.91 7.20 -1.75
N ASP A 171 9.42 8.43 -1.59
CA ASP A 171 9.36 9.07 -0.27
C ASP A 171 8.17 8.52 0.55
N ILE A 172 7.10 8.12 -0.13
CA ILE A 172 5.91 7.46 0.40
C ILE A 172 5.62 6.21 -0.45
N LEU A 173 5.48 5.06 0.19
CA LEU A 173 5.20 3.78 -0.44
C LEU A 173 3.94 3.15 0.15
N CYS A 174 2.96 2.90 -0.70
CA CYS A 174 1.65 2.34 -0.37
C CYS A 174 1.49 0.96 -0.99
N LEU A 175 1.53 -0.09 -0.18
CA LEU A 175 1.47 -1.48 -0.66
C LEU A 175 0.13 -2.15 -0.33
N GLN A 176 -0.30 -3.03 -1.22
CA GLN A 176 -1.42 -3.95 -1.03
C GLN A 176 -0.94 -5.40 -1.16
N GLU A 177 -1.68 -6.33 -0.55
CA GLU A 177 -1.35 -7.76 -0.53
C GLU A 177 0.00 -8.09 0.13
N VAL A 178 0.33 -7.38 1.21
CA VAL A 178 1.56 -7.64 1.96
C VAL A 178 1.33 -8.76 2.96
N ASP A 179 1.86 -9.96 2.70
CA ASP A 179 1.87 -11.11 3.63
C ASP A 179 3.27 -11.41 4.21
N HIS A 180 4.31 -10.70 3.76
CA HIS A 180 5.70 -10.79 4.25
C HIS A 180 6.18 -9.48 4.93
N TYR A 181 5.28 -8.81 5.65
CA TYR A 181 5.59 -7.53 6.28
C TYR A 181 6.68 -7.65 7.35
N TYR A 182 6.49 -8.51 8.35
CA TYR A 182 7.36 -8.58 9.52
C TYR A 182 8.70 -9.27 9.28
N ASP A 183 8.75 -10.26 8.39
CA ASP A 183 9.96 -11.05 8.12
C ASP A 183 10.86 -10.41 7.05
N THR A 184 10.30 -9.55 6.18
CA THR A 184 11.05 -9.01 5.02
C THR A 184 10.93 -7.49 4.91
N PHE A 185 9.74 -6.96 4.63
CA PHE A 185 9.63 -5.55 4.21
C PHE A 185 9.89 -4.56 5.35
N GLN A 186 9.37 -4.81 6.55
CA GLN A 186 9.58 -3.94 7.70
C GLN A 186 11.06 -3.85 8.09
N PRO A 187 11.81 -4.94 8.32
CA PRO A 187 13.19 -4.82 8.77
C PRO A 187 14.10 -4.21 7.68
N ILE A 188 13.93 -4.59 6.42
CA ILE A 188 14.74 -4.06 5.32
C ILE A 188 14.46 -2.57 5.09
N LEU A 189 13.19 -2.17 4.96
CA LEU A 189 12.86 -0.76 4.71
C LEU A 189 13.13 0.11 5.95
N ALA A 190 13.00 -0.43 7.16
CA ALA A 190 13.44 0.28 8.37
C ALA A 190 14.94 0.58 8.36
N SER A 191 15.77 -0.39 7.96
CA SER A 191 17.23 -0.19 7.80
C SER A 191 17.56 0.87 6.75
N LEU A 192 16.67 1.11 5.79
CA LEU A 192 16.76 2.15 4.76
C LEU A 192 16.16 3.49 5.20
N GLY A 193 15.76 3.64 6.46
CA GLY A 193 15.23 4.89 7.02
C GLY A 193 13.73 5.11 6.79
N TYR A 194 12.97 4.07 6.41
CA TYR A 194 11.51 4.15 6.33
C TYR A 194 10.85 3.84 7.67
N HIS A 195 9.94 4.71 8.11
CA HIS A 195 8.90 4.34 9.06
C HIS A 195 7.81 3.57 8.32
N SER A 196 7.09 2.68 9.01
CA SER A 196 6.05 1.89 8.37
C SER A 196 4.96 1.45 9.32
N THR A 197 3.75 1.30 8.78
CA THR A 197 2.58 0.75 9.47
C THR A 197 1.94 -0.32 8.60
N PHE A 198 1.46 -1.40 9.23
CA PHE A 198 0.78 -2.52 8.56
C PHE A 198 -0.57 -2.80 9.20
N LEU A 199 -1.58 -3.04 8.35
CA LEU A 199 -2.93 -3.37 8.75
C LEU A 199 -3.42 -4.60 7.97
N PRO A 200 -3.46 -5.79 8.59
CA PRO A 200 -3.94 -7.01 7.94
C PRO A 200 -5.45 -6.97 7.71
N LYS A 201 -5.92 -7.67 6.67
CA LYS A 201 -7.35 -7.97 6.52
C LYS A 201 -7.78 -8.89 7.67
N PRO A 202 -8.91 -8.62 8.35
CA PRO A 202 -9.38 -9.46 9.47
C PRO A 202 -9.52 -10.94 9.12
N TRP A 203 -9.96 -11.22 7.90
CA TRP A 203 -10.13 -12.57 7.33
C TRP A 203 -9.42 -12.65 5.99
N SER A 204 -8.10 -12.51 6.00
CA SER A 204 -7.29 -12.61 4.80
C SER A 204 -7.47 -13.96 4.08
N PRO A 205 -7.63 -13.97 2.74
CA PRO A 205 -7.65 -15.20 1.96
C PRO A 205 -6.33 -15.99 1.99
N CYS A 206 -5.21 -15.40 2.41
CA CYS A 206 -3.94 -16.12 2.55
C CYS A 206 -4.06 -17.25 3.58
N LEU A 207 -4.89 -17.08 4.60
CA LEU A 207 -5.08 -18.07 5.67
C LEU A 207 -5.70 -19.39 5.20
N ASP A 208 -6.34 -19.41 4.03
CA ASP A 208 -6.86 -20.66 3.46
C ASP A 208 -5.81 -21.44 2.64
N VAL A 209 -4.62 -20.87 2.44
CA VAL A 209 -3.53 -21.48 1.67
C VAL A 209 -2.61 -22.25 2.63
N ALA A 210 -2.26 -23.48 2.27
CA ALA A 210 -1.30 -24.26 3.05
C ALA A 210 0.08 -23.56 3.06
N SER A 211 0.76 -23.58 4.20
CA SER A 211 2.08 -22.94 4.36
C SER A 211 2.12 -21.43 4.10
N ASN A 212 0.99 -20.73 4.33
CA ASN A 212 0.95 -19.27 4.27
C ASN A 212 1.83 -18.60 5.35
N ASN A 213 2.18 -17.33 5.14
CA ASN A 213 2.93 -16.50 6.08
C ASN A 213 2.03 -15.58 6.94
N GLY A 214 0.78 -15.99 7.18
CA GLY A 214 -0.23 -15.18 7.88
C GLY A 214 -1.11 -14.36 6.94
N PRO A 215 -1.85 -13.37 7.48
CA PRO A 215 -2.78 -12.58 6.70
C PRO A 215 -2.08 -11.52 5.84
N ASP A 216 -2.54 -11.34 4.60
CA ASP A 216 -2.20 -10.17 3.80
C ASP A 216 -2.90 -8.89 4.31
N GLY A 217 -2.33 -7.74 3.97
CA GLY A 217 -2.86 -6.45 4.35
C GLY A 217 -2.38 -5.29 3.49
N CYS A 218 -2.73 -4.08 3.93
CA CYS A 218 -2.14 -2.85 3.43
C CYS A 218 -0.94 -2.46 4.29
N ALA A 219 0.10 -1.91 3.66
CA ALA A 219 1.23 -1.31 4.35
C ALA A 219 1.50 0.10 3.81
N LEU A 220 1.86 1.02 4.69
CA LEU A 220 2.20 2.40 4.35
C LEU A 220 3.58 2.70 4.94
N PHE A 221 4.53 3.06 4.08
CA PHE A 221 5.88 3.45 4.47
C PHE A 221 6.14 4.90 4.09
N TYR A 222 6.93 5.61 4.88
CA TYR A 222 7.44 6.93 4.52
C TYR A 222 8.88 7.13 5.00
N ARG A 223 9.65 7.96 4.29
CA ARG A 223 11.02 8.31 4.69
C ARG A 223 11.03 9.21 5.91
N ARG A 224 11.65 8.76 7.01
CA ARG A 224 11.76 9.55 8.26
C ARG A 224 12.50 10.87 8.05
N ALA A 225 13.48 10.90 7.14
CA ALA A 225 14.21 12.11 6.79
C ALA A 225 13.34 13.19 6.11
N ARG A 226 12.25 12.79 5.43
CA ARG A 226 11.34 13.72 4.72
C ARG A 226 10.11 14.07 5.54
N PHE A 227 9.62 13.15 6.37
CA PHE A 227 8.36 13.32 7.09
C PHE A 227 8.46 12.97 8.58
N SER A 228 7.61 13.62 9.36
CA SER A 228 7.28 13.20 10.74
C SER A 228 5.82 12.79 10.80
N LEU A 229 5.51 11.75 11.56
CA LEU A 229 4.15 11.28 11.74
C LEU A 229 3.43 12.16 12.77
N LEU A 230 2.24 12.64 12.42
CA LEU A 230 1.38 13.36 13.34
C LEU A 230 0.26 12.46 13.88
N HIS A 231 -0.30 11.59 13.03
CA HIS A 231 -1.40 10.72 13.40
C HIS A 231 -1.55 9.55 12.43
N THR A 232 -1.91 8.38 12.95
CA THR A 232 -2.31 7.20 12.18
C THR A 232 -3.78 6.87 12.49
N SER A 233 -4.53 6.47 11.46
CA SER A 233 -5.88 5.91 11.59
C SER A 233 -5.95 4.57 10.86
N HIS A 234 -6.28 3.52 11.60
CA HIS A 234 -6.57 2.19 11.05
C HIS A 234 -8.07 2.06 10.80
N LEU A 235 -8.45 1.86 9.54
CA LEU A 235 -9.85 1.80 9.13
C LEU A 235 -10.19 0.38 8.68
N ARG A 236 -11.22 -0.20 9.31
CA ARG A 236 -11.93 -1.34 8.75
C ARG A 236 -13.13 -0.81 7.98
N LEU A 237 -13.10 -0.94 6.66
CA LEU A 237 -14.11 -0.34 5.78
C LEU A 237 -15.47 -0.97 6.03
N SER A 238 -16.51 -0.15 5.97
CA SER A 238 -17.90 -0.56 6.16
C SER A 238 -18.70 -0.41 4.87
N ALA A 239 -19.76 -1.21 4.76
CA ALA A 239 -20.76 -1.10 3.71
C ALA A 239 -22.14 -1.10 4.35
N MET A 240 -22.87 0.02 4.23
CA MET A 240 -24.17 0.20 4.89
C MET A 240 -24.09 -0.07 6.40
N MET A 241 -23.08 0.51 7.08
CA MET A 241 -22.78 0.35 8.50
C MET A 241 -22.33 -1.06 8.94
N LEU A 242 -22.19 -2.01 8.01
CA LEU A 242 -21.65 -3.34 8.32
C LEU A 242 -20.15 -3.39 8.05
N PRO A 243 -19.32 -3.81 9.02
CA PRO A 243 -17.89 -3.91 8.83
C PRO A 243 -17.57 -4.98 7.78
N THR A 244 -16.83 -4.60 6.75
CA THR A 244 -16.39 -5.49 5.67
C THR A 244 -15.07 -6.17 6.06
N ASN A 245 -14.45 -6.89 5.11
CA ASN A 245 -13.14 -7.49 5.31
C ASN A 245 -11.98 -6.61 4.81
N GLN A 246 -12.29 -5.50 4.15
CA GLN A 246 -11.30 -4.62 3.55
C GLN A 246 -10.89 -3.55 4.55
N VAL A 247 -9.66 -3.07 4.40
CA VAL A 247 -9.00 -2.16 5.34
C VAL A 247 -8.37 -1.00 4.59
N ALA A 248 -8.13 0.10 5.30
CA ALA A 248 -7.33 1.21 4.86
C ALA A 248 -6.47 1.76 6.00
N ILE A 249 -5.27 2.24 5.68
CA ILE A 249 -4.43 3.00 6.60
C ILE A 249 -4.46 4.45 6.14
N VAL A 250 -4.62 5.38 7.08
CA VAL A 250 -4.52 6.82 6.81
C VAL A 250 -3.50 7.43 7.78
N GLN A 251 -2.49 8.11 7.25
CA GLN A 251 -1.51 8.83 8.05
C GLN A 251 -1.53 10.33 7.74
N THR A 252 -1.53 11.16 8.76
CA THR A 252 -1.24 12.59 8.65
C THR A 252 0.26 12.79 8.88
N LEU A 253 0.94 13.27 7.86
CA LEU A 253 2.38 13.50 7.85
C LEU A 253 2.67 15.00 7.80
N ARG A 254 3.78 15.42 8.41
CA ARG A 254 4.36 16.76 8.23
C ARG A 254 5.65 16.64 7.45
N CYS A 255 5.72 17.30 6.29
CA CYS A 255 6.95 17.49 5.53
C CYS A 255 7.94 18.29 6.38
N ARG A 256 9.12 17.73 6.63
CA ARG A 256 10.15 18.37 7.47
C ARG A 256 10.78 19.57 6.78
N GLU A 257 10.88 19.53 5.47
CA GLU A 257 11.48 20.58 4.64
C GLU A 257 10.57 21.80 4.51
N THR A 258 9.29 21.60 4.17
CA THR A 258 8.35 22.71 3.94
C THR A 258 7.49 23.04 5.16
N GLY A 259 7.46 22.17 6.18
CA GLY A 259 6.56 22.28 7.33
C GLY A 259 5.08 21.99 7.01
N GLN A 260 4.72 21.80 5.74
CA GLN A 260 3.36 21.55 5.29
C GLN A 260 2.90 20.15 5.70
N ARG A 261 1.59 20.01 5.94
CA ARG A 261 0.96 18.74 6.27
C ARG A 261 0.30 18.14 5.04
N LEU A 262 0.30 16.81 4.97
CA LEU A 262 -0.53 16.05 4.05
C LEU A 262 -1.12 14.82 4.74
N CYS A 263 -2.26 14.35 4.26
CA CYS A 263 -2.78 13.03 4.58
C CYS A 263 -2.45 12.07 3.44
N VAL A 264 -2.04 10.86 3.78
CA VAL A 264 -1.78 9.77 2.84
C VAL A 264 -2.65 8.61 3.26
N ALA A 265 -3.34 8.00 2.30
CA ALA A 265 -4.14 6.80 2.54
C ALA A 265 -3.73 5.67 1.59
N VAL A 266 -3.78 4.44 2.09
CA VAL A 266 -3.66 3.22 1.29
C VAL A 266 -4.86 2.32 1.56
N THR A 267 -5.42 1.71 0.53
CA THR A 267 -6.56 0.78 0.63
C THR A 267 -6.44 -0.37 -0.36
N HIS A 268 -7.16 -1.46 -0.10
CA HIS A 268 -7.39 -2.54 -1.05
C HIS A 268 -8.87 -2.94 -0.96
N LEU A 269 -9.67 -2.60 -1.98
CA LEU A 269 -11.12 -2.83 -1.99
C LEU A 269 -11.50 -4.26 -2.37
N LYS A 270 -12.81 -4.57 -2.34
CA LYS A 270 -13.30 -5.92 -2.61
C LYS A 270 -13.01 -6.36 -4.05
N ALA A 271 -12.20 -7.41 -4.18
CA ALA A 271 -11.91 -8.06 -5.45
C ALA A 271 -13.08 -8.85 -6.08
N ARG A 272 -12.89 -9.22 -7.36
CA ARG A 272 -13.79 -10.00 -8.23
C ARG A 272 -15.02 -9.23 -8.73
N SER A 273 -15.52 -9.63 -9.90
CA SER A 273 -16.78 -9.15 -10.46
C SER A 273 -17.99 -9.55 -9.61
N GLY A 274 -19.09 -8.81 -9.75
CA GLY A 274 -20.33 -8.97 -8.97
C GLY A 274 -20.32 -8.26 -7.62
N TRP A 275 -19.25 -7.54 -7.28
CA TRP A 275 -19.07 -6.80 -6.02
C TRP A 275 -18.99 -5.28 -6.23
N GLU A 276 -19.38 -4.78 -7.40
CA GLU A 276 -19.30 -3.36 -7.79
C GLU A 276 -20.04 -2.46 -6.78
N ARG A 277 -21.24 -2.88 -6.35
CA ARG A 277 -22.03 -2.15 -5.34
C ARG A 277 -21.34 -2.14 -3.98
N LEU A 278 -20.68 -3.24 -3.60
CA LEU A 278 -19.94 -3.33 -2.33
C LEU A 278 -18.72 -2.41 -2.38
N ARG A 279 -17.95 -2.42 -3.48
CA ARG A 279 -16.85 -1.45 -3.70
C ARG A 279 -17.34 -0.01 -3.65
N GLY A 280 -18.47 0.29 -4.27
CA GLY A 280 -19.11 1.61 -4.21
C GLY A 280 -19.44 2.06 -2.78
N ALA A 281 -19.92 1.13 -1.93
CA ALA A 281 -20.20 1.41 -0.51
C ALA A 281 -18.91 1.57 0.31
N GLN A 282 -17.91 0.69 0.10
CA GLN A 282 -16.60 0.79 0.76
C GLN A 282 -15.89 2.10 0.42
N GLY A 283 -15.92 2.52 -0.85
CA GLY A 283 -15.36 3.80 -1.26
C GLY A 283 -16.10 5.00 -0.67
N ALA A 284 -17.43 4.93 -0.52
CA ALA A 284 -18.19 5.99 0.14
C ALA A 284 -17.81 6.13 1.63
N ASP A 285 -17.68 5.00 2.34
CA ASP A 285 -17.24 4.96 3.73
C ASP A 285 -15.79 5.49 3.90
N LEU A 286 -14.90 5.10 3.00
CA LEU A 286 -13.54 5.61 2.94
C LEU A 286 -13.52 7.14 2.72
N LEU A 287 -14.24 7.66 1.73
CA LEU A 287 -14.32 9.11 1.48
C LEU A 287 -14.89 9.89 2.68
N GLN A 288 -15.90 9.34 3.36
CA GLN A 288 -16.44 9.95 4.58
C GLN A 288 -15.40 10.01 5.70
N SER A 289 -14.66 8.91 5.91
CA SER A 289 -13.60 8.83 6.90
C SER A 289 -12.45 9.79 6.58
N LEU A 290 -12.03 9.84 5.32
CA LEU A 290 -10.98 10.75 4.84
C LEU A 290 -11.37 12.21 5.05
N LYS A 291 -12.62 12.59 4.76
CA LYS A 291 -13.12 13.94 5.03
C LYS A 291 -13.06 14.29 6.52
N ALA A 292 -13.47 13.38 7.39
CA ALA A 292 -13.40 13.62 8.83
C ALA A 292 -11.95 13.78 9.33
N ILE A 293 -11.03 12.93 8.83
CA ILE A 293 -9.62 12.94 9.21
C ILE A 293 -8.94 14.22 8.72
N THR A 294 -9.10 14.60 7.45
CA THR A 294 -8.44 15.78 6.87
C THR A 294 -8.94 17.09 7.50
N SER A 295 -10.22 17.21 7.83
CA SER A 295 -10.78 18.37 8.55
C SER A 295 -10.26 18.44 9.99
N ARG A 296 -10.19 17.31 10.71
CA ARG A 296 -9.62 17.28 12.08
C ARG A 296 -8.14 17.66 12.08
N ALA A 297 -7.38 17.16 11.11
CA ALA A 297 -5.95 17.45 10.98
C ALA A 297 -5.67 18.93 10.65
N ALA A 298 -6.61 19.62 9.99
CA ALA A 298 -6.52 21.05 9.72
C ALA A 298 -6.81 21.89 10.98
N GLY A 299 -7.81 21.48 11.77
CA GLY A 299 -8.20 22.17 13.00
C GLY A 299 -7.20 22.05 14.15
N SER A 300 -6.29 21.08 14.11
CA SER A 300 -5.24 20.89 15.12
C SER A 300 -3.98 21.72 14.87
N ASP A 301 -3.96 22.60 13.85
CA ASP A 301 -2.84 23.51 13.60
C ASP A 301 -3.06 24.89 14.24
N PRO A 302 -2.24 25.33 15.21
CA PRO A 302 -2.28 26.71 15.70
C PRO A 302 -1.92 27.73 14.62
N ALA A 303 -1.10 27.36 13.63
CA ALA A 303 -0.61 28.26 12.59
C ALA A 303 -1.63 28.52 11.47
N SER A 304 -2.67 27.70 11.32
CA SER A 304 -3.75 27.89 10.35
C SER A 304 -4.76 28.98 10.75
N ARG A 305 -4.59 29.59 11.94
CA ARG A 305 -5.44 30.68 12.48
C ARG A 305 -4.96 32.10 12.11
N GLY A 306 -4.19 32.27 11.03
CA GLY A 306 -3.77 33.59 10.55
C GLY A 306 -4.95 34.48 10.12
N PRO A 307 -4.81 35.83 10.09
CA PRO A 307 -5.93 36.78 9.93
C PRO A 307 -6.57 36.84 8.53
N GLY A 308 -6.29 35.89 7.64
CA GLY A 308 -6.67 35.92 6.23
C GLY A 308 -7.19 34.58 5.71
N GLY A 309 -7.97 33.85 6.52
CA GLY A 309 -8.56 32.56 6.17
C GLY A 309 -9.39 32.62 4.89
N GLY A 310 -8.82 32.21 3.78
CA GLY A 310 -9.48 32.24 2.48
C GLY A 310 -8.66 31.54 1.40
N SER A 311 -8.76 30.21 1.34
CA SER A 311 -8.56 29.42 0.12
C SER A 311 -9.17 28.02 0.27
N GLY A 312 -10.46 27.91 -0.08
CA GLY A 312 -11.09 26.80 -0.82
C GLY A 312 -11.10 25.34 -0.34
N THR A 313 -10.20 24.88 0.53
CA THR A 313 -10.17 23.47 0.96
C THR A 313 -10.21 23.38 2.48
N GLU A 314 -11.34 22.93 3.03
CA GLU A 314 -11.60 22.82 4.48
C GLU A 314 -10.77 21.73 5.21
N GLY A 315 -9.69 21.21 4.61
CA GLY A 315 -8.92 20.11 5.15
C GLY A 315 -7.46 20.07 4.68
N VAL A 316 -6.65 19.26 5.36
CA VAL A 316 -5.26 18.96 4.97
C VAL A 316 -5.24 18.27 3.59
N PRO A 317 -4.33 18.66 2.67
CA PRO A 317 -4.18 18.02 1.35
C PRO A 317 -4.05 16.50 1.44
N LEU A 318 -4.61 15.78 0.49
CA LEU A 318 -4.77 14.32 0.56
C LEU A 318 -4.19 13.63 -0.68
N ILE A 319 -3.56 12.49 -0.45
CA ILE A 319 -3.19 11.50 -1.46
C ILE A 319 -3.82 10.15 -1.06
N VAL A 320 -4.48 9.46 -1.99
CA VAL A 320 -5.06 8.12 -1.76
C VAL A 320 -4.52 7.16 -2.80
N CYS A 321 -3.83 6.14 -2.33
CA CYS A 321 -3.26 5.06 -3.11
C CYS A 321 -4.08 3.78 -2.92
N GLY A 322 -4.12 2.93 -3.93
CA GLY A 322 -4.56 1.55 -3.72
C GLY A 322 -5.03 0.82 -4.96
N ASP A 323 -5.24 -0.48 -4.77
CA ASP A 323 -5.97 -1.36 -5.66
C ASP A 323 -7.47 -1.27 -5.31
N PHE A 324 -8.22 -0.61 -6.18
CA PHE A 324 -9.66 -0.42 -6.02
C PHE A 324 -10.46 -1.59 -6.55
N ASN A 325 -9.83 -2.55 -7.24
CA ASN A 325 -10.47 -3.68 -7.90
C ASN A 325 -11.68 -3.26 -8.75
N ALA A 326 -11.63 -2.05 -9.30
CA ALA A 326 -12.71 -1.43 -10.03
C ALA A 326 -12.14 -0.65 -11.21
N GLU A 327 -12.74 -0.83 -12.38
CA GLU A 327 -12.41 -0.04 -13.56
C GLU A 327 -12.98 1.38 -13.48
N PRO A 328 -12.49 2.34 -14.30
CA PRO A 328 -12.98 3.72 -14.31
C PRO A 328 -14.49 3.87 -14.58
N SER A 329 -15.13 2.84 -15.14
CA SER A 329 -16.56 2.80 -15.42
C SER A 329 -17.42 2.59 -14.16
N GLU A 330 -16.85 2.07 -13.07
CA GLU A 330 -17.59 1.69 -11.86
C GLU A 330 -18.00 2.90 -10.98
N ASP A 331 -19.03 2.69 -10.16
CA ASP A 331 -19.57 3.70 -9.25
C ASP A 331 -18.52 4.23 -8.25
N VAL A 332 -17.61 3.36 -7.79
CA VAL A 332 -16.57 3.75 -6.82
C VAL A 332 -15.62 4.79 -7.39
N TYR A 333 -15.17 4.61 -8.64
CA TYR A 333 -14.33 5.57 -9.35
C TYR A 333 -15.04 6.91 -9.51
N ARG A 334 -16.29 6.89 -9.98
CA ARG A 334 -17.12 8.11 -10.14
C ARG A 334 -17.32 8.85 -8.81
N ARG A 335 -17.44 8.15 -7.68
CA ARG A 335 -17.52 8.77 -6.35
C ARG A 335 -16.24 9.47 -5.94
N PHE A 336 -15.08 8.90 -6.25
CA PHE A 336 -13.79 9.54 -5.97
C PHE A 336 -13.59 10.80 -6.83
N MET A 337 -13.82 10.70 -8.14
CA MET A 337 -13.75 11.84 -9.07
C MET A 337 -14.70 12.99 -8.70
N SER A 338 -15.92 12.69 -8.26
CA SER A 338 -16.93 13.70 -7.90
C SER A 338 -16.93 14.10 -6.41
N SER A 339 -15.97 13.59 -5.64
CA SER A 339 -15.89 13.83 -4.21
C SER A 339 -15.68 15.32 -3.89
N PRO A 340 -16.32 15.86 -2.84
CA PRO A 340 -16.04 17.22 -2.36
C PRO A 340 -14.61 17.39 -1.81
N LEU A 341 -13.84 16.31 -1.68
CA LEU A 341 -12.40 16.35 -1.37
C LEU A 341 -11.56 16.88 -2.54
N GLY A 342 -12.16 17.11 -3.72
CA GLY A 342 -11.48 17.69 -4.88
C GLY A 342 -10.35 16.79 -5.40
N LEU A 343 -10.61 15.49 -5.47
CA LEU A 343 -9.65 14.49 -5.92
C LEU A 343 -9.64 14.40 -7.45
N ASP A 344 -8.45 14.18 -8.00
CA ASP A 344 -8.24 13.77 -9.38
C ASP A 344 -7.29 12.57 -9.40
N SER A 345 -7.27 11.81 -10.50
CA SER A 345 -6.39 10.65 -10.66
C SER A 345 -5.12 11.05 -11.43
N ALA A 346 -3.95 10.81 -10.83
CA ALA A 346 -2.67 11.24 -11.38
C ALA A 346 -2.38 10.59 -12.74
N TYR A 347 -2.73 9.31 -12.90
CA TYR A 347 -2.35 8.53 -14.09
C TYR A 347 -3.15 8.87 -15.35
N LYS A 348 -4.27 9.60 -15.23
CA LYS A 348 -4.94 10.24 -16.37
C LYS A 348 -4.01 11.17 -17.14
N LEU A 349 -3.04 11.77 -16.47
CA LEU A 349 -2.13 12.75 -17.06
C LEU A 349 -1.11 12.16 -18.02
N LEU A 350 -1.02 10.84 -18.13
CA LEU A 350 -0.27 10.17 -19.21
C LEU A 350 -0.98 10.29 -20.57
N SER A 351 -2.31 10.47 -20.57
CA SER A 351 -3.08 10.63 -21.80
C SER A 351 -2.94 12.05 -22.37
N ALA A 352 -3.00 12.17 -23.70
CA ALA A 352 -2.86 13.44 -24.39
C ALA A 352 -3.95 14.47 -24.02
N ASP A 353 -5.13 14.00 -23.61
CA ASP A 353 -6.22 14.87 -23.13
C ASP A 353 -6.15 15.16 -21.62
N GLY A 354 -5.27 14.47 -20.89
CA GLY A 354 -5.15 14.54 -19.44
C GLY A 354 -6.40 14.05 -18.71
N GLN A 355 -7.33 13.37 -19.39
CA GLN A 355 -8.63 12.95 -18.87
C GLN A 355 -8.83 11.43 -18.93
N THR A 356 -8.05 10.72 -19.74
CA THR A 356 -8.21 9.29 -19.97
C THR A 356 -7.23 8.49 -19.09
N GLU A 357 -7.76 7.54 -18.32
CA GLU A 357 -6.97 6.60 -17.51
C GLU A 357 -6.10 5.69 -18.40
N PRO A 358 -5.00 5.11 -17.87
CA PRO A 358 -4.19 4.17 -18.64
C PRO A 358 -5.03 2.97 -19.08
N ALA A 359 -4.59 2.30 -20.14
CA ALA A 359 -5.28 1.11 -20.66
C ALA A 359 -5.29 -0.03 -19.63
N TYR A 360 -4.24 -0.13 -18.83
CA TYR A 360 -4.13 -1.13 -17.78
C TYR A 360 -3.16 -0.70 -16.67
N THR A 361 -3.36 -1.27 -15.49
CA THR A 361 -2.41 -1.28 -14.37
C THR A 361 -2.11 -2.71 -13.93
N THR A 362 -2.89 -3.68 -14.43
CA THR A 362 -2.66 -5.11 -14.24
C THR A 362 -3.00 -5.88 -15.51
N TRP A 363 -2.19 -6.90 -15.81
CA TRP A 363 -2.38 -7.73 -17.00
C TRP A 363 -1.92 -9.16 -16.72
N LYS A 364 -2.86 -10.11 -16.65
CA LYS A 364 -2.58 -11.51 -16.28
C LYS A 364 -3.44 -12.52 -17.03
N ILE A 365 -2.99 -13.78 -17.05
CA ILE A 365 -3.73 -14.90 -17.62
C ILE A 365 -4.01 -15.94 -16.53
N ARG A 366 -5.28 -16.21 -16.28
CA ARG A 366 -5.79 -17.17 -15.28
C ARG A 366 -6.68 -18.22 -15.97
N PRO A 367 -7.19 -19.26 -15.28
CA PRO A 367 -8.02 -20.28 -15.93
C PRO A 367 -9.33 -19.70 -16.50
N SER A 368 -9.77 -18.55 -15.97
CA SER A 368 -10.92 -17.79 -16.48
C SER A 368 -10.65 -17.02 -17.78
N GLY A 369 -9.39 -16.94 -18.22
CA GLY A 369 -8.95 -16.18 -19.39
C GLY A 369 -7.94 -15.10 -19.05
N GLU A 370 -7.56 -14.35 -20.10
CA GLU A 370 -6.73 -13.16 -20.01
C GLU A 370 -7.54 -11.98 -19.47
N SER A 371 -6.95 -11.23 -18.54
CA SER A 371 -7.53 -10.04 -17.91
C SER A 371 -6.52 -8.91 -17.97
N CYS A 372 -6.94 -7.78 -18.52
CA CYS A 372 -6.16 -6.56 -18.71
C CYS A 372 -7.06 -5.39 -18.33
N SER A 373 -6.77 -4.75 -17.19
CA SER A 373 -7.66 -3.75 -16.58
C SER A 373 -6.86 -2.69 -15.82
N THR A 374 -7.47 -1.52 -15.65
CA THR A 374 -6.97 -0.45 -14.77
C THR A 374 -7.73 -0.50 -13.45
N LEU A 375 -7.04 -0.92 -12.39
CA LEU A 375 -7.60 -1.14 -11.05
C LEU A 375 -6.87 -0.33 -9.96
N ASP A 376 -5.67 0.15 -10.26
CA ASP A 376 -4.79 0.82 -9.31
C ASP A 376 -4.79 2.33 -9.57
N TYR A 377 -4.85 3.12 -8.50
CA TYR A 377 -4.97 4.58 -8.61
C TYR A 377 -4.10 5.32 -7.61
N ILE A 378 -3.57 6.46 -8.03
CA ILE A 378 -3.04 7.51 -7.15
C ILE A 378 -3.96 8.73 -7.28
N TRP A 379 -4.88 8.86 -6.32
CA TRP A 379 -5.74 10.03 -6.21
C TRP A 379 -5.01 11.12 -5.45
N TYR A 380 -5.19 12.38 -5.85
CA TYR A 380 -4.57 13.52 -5.17
C TYR A 380 -5.52 14.71 -5.10
N SER A 381 -5.39 15.54 -4.07
CA SER A 381 -6.10 16.82 -3.96
C SER A 381 -5.66 17.76 -5.09
N HIS A 382 -6.42 17.83 -6.18
CA HIS A 382 -6.08 18.59 -7.38
C HIS A 382 -5.86 20.08 -7.09
N GLY A 383 -6.59 20.65 -6.13
CA GLY A 383 -6.42 22.04 -5.73
C GLY A 383 -5.12 22.34 -4.98
N ALA A 384 -4.45 21.33 -4.41
CA ALA A 384 -3.33 21.48 -3.50
C ALA A 384 -2.01 20.91 -4.03
N PHE A 385 -2.05 20.01 -5.02
CA PHE A 385 -0.84 19.43 -5.62
C PHE A 385 -0.77 19.63 -7.13
N THR A 386 0.45 19.73 -7.66
CA THR A 386 0.77 19.44 -9.06
C THR A 386 1.33 18.02 -9.15
N VAL A 387 1.09 17.35 -10.27
CA VAL A 387 1.79 16.12 -10.63
C VAL A 387 2.91 16.53 -11.57
N ASP A 388 4.14 16.25 -11.16
CA ASP A 388 5.36 16.74 -11.79
C ASP A 388 5.88 15.72 -12.81
N THR A 389 5.97 14.45 -12.40
CA THR A 389 6.36 13.32 -13.24
C THR A 389 5.51 12.08 -12.91
N LEU A 390 5.46 11.14 -13.84
CA LEU A 390 4.79 9.85 -13.72
C LEU A 390 5.72 8.77 -14.24
N LEU A 391 5.73 7.60 -13.61
CA LEU A 391 6.37 6.42 -14.18
C LEU A 391 5.47 5.85 -15.28
N ASP A 392 6.00 5.73 -16.49
CA ASP A 392 5.26 5.26 -17.65
C ASP A 392 4.74 3.81 -17.49
N ILE A 393 3.81 3.42 -18.36
CA ILE A 393 3.25 2.06 -18.41
C ILE A 393 3.93 1.33 -19.57
N PRO A 394 4.53 0.14 -19.33
CA PRO A 394 5.14 -0.65 -20.39
C PRO A 394 4.19 -0.90 -21.57
N THR A 395 4.72 -1.11 -22.77
CA THR A 395 3.92 -1.56 -23.92
C THR A 395 3.62 -3.05 -23.81
N GLU A 396 2.67 -3.54 -24.61
CA GLU A 396 2.37 -4.97 -24.71
C GLU A 396 3.63 -5.80 -25.05
N GLU A 397 4.47 -5.28 -25.94
CA GLU A 397 5.73 -5.93 -26.35
C GLU A 397 6.73 -6.01 -25.20
N GLN A 398 6.79 -4.99 -24.34
CA GLN A 398 7.65 -4.97 -23.16
C GLN A 398 7.14 -5.91 -22.05
N ILE A 399 5.81 -6.06 -21.91
CA ILE A 399 5.18 -7.03 -20.99
C ILE A 399 5.40 -8.47 -21.47
N GLY A 400 5.37 -8.69 -22.78
CA GLY A 400 5.51 -10.01 -23.39
C GLY A 400 4.18 -10.79 -23.45
N PRO A 401 4.17 -11.94 -24.16
CA PRO A 401 2.95 -12.69 -24.46
C PRO A 401 2.33 -13.39 -23.24
N ASP A 402 3.15 -13.76 -22.26
CA ASP A 402 2.71 -14.51 -21.07
C ASP A 402 2.18 -13.60 -19.95
N ARG A 403 2.26 -12.28 -20.16
CA ARG A 403 1.79 -11.22 -19.26
C ARG A 403 2.48 -11.29 -17.89
N LEU A 404 1.79 -10.83 -16.85
CA LEU A 404 2.29 -10.77 -15.49
C LEU A 404 1.61 -11.82 -14.58
N PRO A 405 2.28 -12.30 -13.52
CA PRO A 405 3.69 -12.11 -13.22
C PRO A 405 4.58 -12.97 -14.14
N SER A 406 5.88 -12.70 -14.15
CA SER A 406 6.84 -13.43 -15.00
C SER A 406 8.23 -13.41 -14.36
N TYR A 407 9.23 -14.00 -15.03
CA TYR A 407 10.62 -13.87 -14.59
C TYR A 407 11.13 -12.43 -14.55
N HIS A 408 10.48 -11.52 -15.28
CA HIS A 408 10.85 -10.11 -15.35
C HIS A 408 10.16 -9.27 -14.27
N TYR A 409 9.05 -9.75 -13.68
CA TYR A 409 8.21 -8.91 -12.83
C TYR A 409 7.44 -9.72 -11.76
N PRO A 410 7.49 -9.32 -10.48
CA PRO A 410 7.09 -10.16 -9.35
C PRO A 410 5.60 -10.13 -8.99
N SER A 411 4.81 -9.29 -9.65
CA SER A 411 3.39 -9.08 -9.38
C SER A 411 2.60 -9.08 -10.68
N ASP A 412 1.31 -9.40 -10.61
CA ASP A 412 0.40 -9.23 -11.73
C ASP A 412 -0.08 -7.78 -11.93
N HIS A 413 0.22 -6.89 -10.99
CA HIS A 413 -0.01 -5.45 -11.06
C HIS A 413 1.31 -4.71 -11.28
N LEU A 414 1.32 -3.68 -12.13
CA LEU A 414 2.43 -2.76 -12.28
C LEU A 414 2.48 -1.78 -11.10
N SER A 415 3.68 -1.44 -10.65
CA SER A 415 3.83 -0.32 -9.73
C SER A 415 3.44 0.99 -10.42
N LEU A 416 2.67 1.82 -9.71
CA LEU A 416 2.38 3.18 -10.14
C LEU A 416 3.19 4.13 -9.26
N LEU A 417 3.74 5.17 -9.87
CA LEU A 417 4.57 6.16 -9.21
C LEU A 417 4.41 7.53 -9.85
N CYS A 418 4.34 8.55 -9.01
CA CYS A 418 4.39 9.93 -9.46
C CYS A 418 5.18 10.80 -8.48
N ASP A 419 5.82 11.84 -9.01
CA ASP A 419 6.33 12.94 -8.21
C ASP A 419 5.24 14.02 -8.13
N VAL A 420 4.96 14.52 -6.93
CA VAL A 420 4.00 15.61 -6.71
C VAL A 420 4.62 16.74 -5.90
N SER A 421 4.21 17.98 -6.18
CA SER A 421 4.62 19.16 -5.42
C SER A 421 3.42 19.90 -4.88
N PHE A 422 3.56 20.51 -3.70
CA PHE A 422 2.53 21.40 -3.18
C PHE A 422 2.40 22.61 -4.11
N ARG A 423 1.16 22.97 -4.45
CA ARG A 423 0.89 24.25 -5.13
C ARG A 423 1.18 25.39 -4.17
N GLU A 424 1.81 26.44 -4.67
CA GLU A 424 1.93 27.66 -3.91
C GLU A 424 0.54 28.23 -3.58
N PRO A 425 0.37 28.82 -2.38
CA PRO A 425 -0.81 29.64 -2.10
C PRO A 425 -0.88 30.73 -3.18
N ARG A 426 -2.00 30.82 -3.91
CA ARG A 426 -2.18 31.94 -4.84
C ARG A 426 -2.11 33.22 -4.01
N ASP A 427 -1.08 34.04 -4.22
CA ASP A 427 -1.02 35.39 -3.68
C ASP A 427 -2.34 36.09 -4.02
N GLN A 428 -3.09 36.49 -2.98
CA GLN A 428 -4.17 37.45 -3.18
C GLN A 428 -3.53 38.69 -3.80
N PRO A 429 -4.06 39.25 -4.89
CA PRO A 429 -3.47 40.43 -5.51
C PRO A 429 -3.35 41.50 -4.44
N HIS A 430 -2.13 42.00 -4.24
CA HIS A 430 -1.84 43.12 -3.37
C HIS A 430 -2.90 44.18 -3.60
N ARG A 431 -3.80 44.39 -2.63
CA ARG A 431 -4.58 45.61 -2.56
C ARG A 431 -3.55 46.71 -2.38
N LEU A 432 -3.19 47.37 -3.49
CA LEU A 432 -2.56 48.67 -3.48
C LEU A 432 -3.44 49.56 -2.60
N MET A 433 -2.93 49.87 -1.39
CA MET A 433 -3.45 50.95 -0.56
C MET A 433 -3.03 52.29 -1.14
#